data_AF-A0A317Q5D3-F1
#
_entry.id   AF-A0A317Q5D3-F1
#
_cell.length_a   1.000
_cell.length_b   1.000
_cell.length_c   1.000
_cell.angle_alpha   90.00
_cell.angle_beta   90.00
_cell.angle_gamma   90.00
#
_symmetry.space_group_name_H-M   'P 1'
#
loop_
_entity.id
_entity.type
_entity.pdbx_description
1 polymer ?
#
loop_
_entity_poly.entity_id
_entity_poly.type
_entity_poly.pdbx_seq_one_letter_code
_entity_poly.pdbx_strand_id
1 'polypeptide(L)'
;MALTLQQAREQGKVGETFSGYIAARSNDRETTALVAKINQARAESYRQLAAQNNVPQDDVARLAGSKLVERAKPGEYVRGVNGLWVQKH
;
A
#
# COMPACT_ATOMS: atom_id res chain seq x y z
N MET A 1 -13.93 13.94 10.50
CA MET A 1 -13.30 12.60 10.66
C MET A 1 -12.22 12.49 9.59
N ALA A 2 -11.01 12.04 9.93
CA ALA A 2 -9.95 11.86 8.93
C ALA A 2 -10.17 10.55 8.14
N LEU A 3 -9.93 10.55 6.83
CA LEU A 3 -10.01 9.36 5.98
C LEU A 3 -9.04 8.28 6.48
N THR A 4 -9.57 7.09 6.77
CA THR A 4 -8.74 5.93 7.13
C THR A 4 -8.32 5.15 5.88
N LEU A 5 -7.25 4.36 6.00
CA LEU A 5 -6.81 3.45 4.92
C LEU A 5 -7.92 2.48 4.51
N GLN A 6 -8.67 1.95 5.46
CA GLN A 6 -9.77 1.03 5.15
C GLN A 6 -10.86 1.73 4.32
N GLN A 7 -11.34 2.89 4.77
CA GLN A 7 -12.36 3.65 4.03
C GLN A 7 -11.87 4.05 2.63
N ALA A 8 -10.61 4.46 2.49
CA ALA A 8 -10.05 4.81 1.19
C ALA A 8 -9.98 3.60 0.24
N ARG A 9 -9.69 2.40 0.75
CA ARG A 9 -9.68 1.16 -0.06
C ARG A 9 -11.10 0.73 -0.44
N GLU A 10 -12.03 0.77 0.50
CA GLU A 10 -13.45 0.47 0.27
C GLU A 10 -14.09 1.42 -0.74
N GLN A 11 -13.71 2.71 -0.71
CA GLN A 11 -14.14 3.71 -1.70
C GLN A 11 -13.36 3.62 -3.03
N GLY A 12 -12.40 2.69 -3.15
CA GLY A 12 -11.56 2.55 -4.34
C GLY A 12 -10.62 3.73 -4.61
N LYS A 13 -10.44 4.65 -3.65
CA LYS A 13 -9.58 5.83 -3.75
C LYS A 13 -8.10 5.50 -3.69
N VAL A 14 -7.75 4.39 -3.04
CA VAL A 14 -6.37 3.86 -2.98
C VAL A 14 -6.36 2.36 -3.23
N GLY A 15 -5.19 1.82 -3.50
CA GLY A 15 -4.98 0.39 -3.53
C GLY A 15 -3.56 -0.01 -3.14
N GLU A 16 -3.41 -1.29 -2.78
CA GLU A 16 -2.11 -1.88 -2.41
C GLU A 16 -1.24 -2.11 -3.64
N THR A 17 0.07 -2.12 -3.47
CA THR A 17 1.03 -2.36 -4.55
C THR A 17 1.99 -3.49 -4.18
N PHE A 18 2.52 -4.20 -5.18
CA PHE A 18 3.55 -5.22 -4.95
C PHE A 18 4.87 -4.67 -4.40
N SER A 19 5.07 -3.34 -4.39
CA SER A 19 6.24 -2.71 -3.75
C SER A 19 6.07 -2.49 -2.25
N GLY A 20 4.94 -2.90 -1.64
CA GLY A 20 4.68 -2.72 -0.20
C GLY A 20 4.03 -1.40 0.17
N TYR A 21 3.78 -0.52 -0.79
CA TYR A 21 3.18 0.80 -0.55
C TYR A 21 1.73 0.84 -1.03
N ILE A 22 1.03 1.92 -0.69
CA ILE A 22 -0.27 2.24 -1.29
C ILE A 22 -0.10 3.30 -2.37
N ALA A 23 -0.93 3.22 -3.40
CA ALA A 23 -1.01 4.22 -4.46
C ALA A 23 -2.42 4.82 -4.54
N ALA A 24 -2.47 6.13 -4.81
CA ALA A 24 -3.71 6.84 -5.05
C ALA A 24 -4.31 6.44 -6.41
N ARG A 25 -5.63 6.28 -6.42
CA ARG A 25 -6.47 6.16 -7.62
C ARG A 25 -7.31 7.42 -7.83
N SER A 26 -7.65 8.10 -6.73
CA SER A 26 -8.30 9.41 -6.75
C SER A 26 -7.29 10.52 -6.48
N ASN A 27 -7.41 11.63 -7.21
CA ASN A 27 -6.46 12.74 -7.14
C ASN A 27 -6.92 13.88 -6.19
N ASP A 28 -7.68 13.54 -5.15
CA ASP A 28 -8.13 14.49 -4.14
C ASP A 28 -7.10 14.65 -3.01
N ARG A 29 -7.08 15.85 -2.38
CA ARG A 29 -6.10 16.19 -1.35
C ARG A 29 -6.10 15.23 -0.17
N GLU A 30 -7.27 14.72 0.21
CA GLU A 30 -7.41 13.84 1.37
C GLU A 30 -6.78 12.48 1.09
N THR A 31 -7.02 11.92 -0.10
CA THR A 31 -6.39 10.69 -0.59
C THR A 31 -4.88 10.86 -0.69
N THR A 32 -4.38 11.94 -1.29
CA THR A 32 -2.93 12.17 -1.41
C THR A 32 -2.25 12.28 -0.04
N ALA A 33 -2.85 13.02 0.90
CA ALA A 33 -2.33 13.15 2.25
C ALA A 33 -2.31 11.81 3.00
N LEU A 34 -3.35 10.99 2.82
CA LEU A 34 -3.40 9.64 3.38
C LEU A 34 -2.29 8.74 2.79
N VAL A 35 -2.10 8.75 1.47
CA VAL A 35 -1.04 7.99 0.80
C VAL A 35 0.33 8.36 1.34
N ALA A 36 0.64 9.64 1.46
CA ALA A 36 1.90 10.11 2.01
C ALA A 36 2.09 9.63 3.47
N LYS A 37 1.08 9.80 4.32
CA LYS A 37 1.12 9.38 5.73
C LYS A 37 1.36 7.87 5.89
N ILE A 38 0.63 7.04 5.15
CA ILE A 38 0.75 5.58 5.24
C ILE A 38 2.09 5.12 4.69
N ASN A 39 2.52 5.65 3.54
CA ASN A 39 3.79 5.25 2.94
C ASN A 39 5.00 5.66 3.80
N GLN A 40 4.94 6.81 4.48
CA GLN A 40 5.97 7.20 5.44
C GLN A 40 6.06 6.23 6.62
N ALA A 41 4.93 5.87 7.23
CA ALA A 41 4.90 4.92 8.34
C ALA A 41 5.39 3.51 7.93
N ARG A 42 5.02 3.06 6.73
CA ARG A 42 5.50 1.79 6.16
C ARG A 42 7.00 1.82 5.87
N ALA A 43 7.51 2.89 5.27
CA ALA A 43 8.94 3.03 4.99
C ALA A 43 9.78 2.98 6.27
N GLU A 44 9.34 3.63 7.35
CA GLU A 44 10.00 3.56 8.64
C GLU A 44 10.00 2.13 9.21
N SER A 45 8.85 1.44 9.16
CA SER A 45 8.72 0.06 9.61
C SER A 45 9.62 -0.89 8.80
N TYR A 46 9.65 -0.73 7.47
CA TYR A 46 10.49 -1.54 6.59
C TYR A 46 11.97 -1.28 6.85
N ARG A 47 12.37 -0.03 7.07
CA ARG A 47 13.75 0.33 7.44
C ARG A 47 14.18 -0.35 8.74
N GLN A 48 13.32 -0.35 9.76
CA GLN A 48 13.60 -0.99 11.05
C GLN A 48 13.75 -2.52 10.89
N LEU A 49 12.83 -3.15 10.16
CA LEU A 49 12.88 -4.59 9.89
C LEU A 49 14.10 -4.98 9.05
N ALA A 50 14.43 -4.19 8.04
CA ALA A 50 15.59 -4.37 7.19
C ALA A 50 16.89 -4.37 8.00
N ALA A 51 17.05 -3.38 8.89
CA ALA A 51 18.19 -3.30 9.78
C ALA A 51 18.28 -4.49 10.75
N GLN A 52 17.15 -4.93 11.31
CA GLN A 52 17.11 -6.07 12.24
C GLN A 52 17.45 -7.40 11.57
N ASN A 53 17.06 -7.58 10.31
CA ASN A 53 17.23 -8.84 9.58
C ASN A 53 18.44 -8.81 8.63
N ASN A 54 19.19 -7.71 8.59
CA ASN A 54 20.31 -7.49 7.67
C ASN A 54 19.94 -7.77 6.20
N VAL A 55 18.78 -7.28 5.78
CA VAL A 55 18.26 -7.39 4.41
C VAL A 55 17.95 -6.02 3.83
N PRO A 56 17.90 -5.85 2.50
CA PRO A 56 17.47 -4.60 1.88
C PRO A 56 16.03 -4.22 2.28
N GLN A 57 15.79 -2.92 2.52
CA GLN A 57 14.45 -2.39 2.79
C GLN A 57 13.45 -2.72 1.68
N ASP A 58 13.91 -2.69 0.42
CA ASP A 58 13.07 -2.99 -0.73
C ASP A 58 12.57 -4.45 -0.74
N ASP A 59 13.38 -5.39 -0.25
CA ASP A 59 12.99 -6.80 -0.14
C ASP A 59 11.93 -6.99 0.95
N VAL A 60 12.08 -6.30 2.08
CA VAL A 60 11.04 -6.27 3.13
C VAL A 60 9.74 -5.68 2.58
N ALA A 61 9.84 -4.57 1.85
CA ALA A 61 8.69 -3.89 1.27
C ALA A 61 7.98 -4.78 0.25
N ARG A 62 8.71 -5.46 -0.64
CA ARG A 62 8.16 -6.43 -1.60
C ARG A 62 7.48 -7.61 -0.92
N LEU A 63 8.10 -8.19 0.11
CA LEU A 63 7.50 -9.28 0.86
C LEU A 63 6.20 -8.84 1.55
N ALA A 64 6.20 -7.65 2.14
CA ALA A 64 5.00 -7.06 2.73
C ALA A 64 3.94 -6.78 1.65
N GLY A 65 4.33 -6.23 0.50
CA GLY A 65 3.47 -5.94 -0.64
C GLY A 65 2.76 -7.18 -1.17
N SER A 66 3.49 -8.27 -1.40
CA SER A 66 2.89 -9.55 -1.80
C SER A 66 1.83 -10.01 -0.81
N LYS A 67 2.14 -10.02 0.50
CA LYS A 67 1.19 -10.41 1.55
C LYS A 67 -0.02 -9.48 1.62
N LEU A 68 0.17 -8.18 1.44
CA LEU A 68 -0.91 -7.18 1.48
C LEU A 68 -1.84 -7.32 0.27
N VAL A 69 -1.26 -7.55 -0.92
CA VAL A 69 -2.02 -7.81 -2.15
C VAL A 69 -2.77 -9.14 -2.06
N GLU A 70 -2.21 -10.17 -1.44
CA GLU A 70 -2.91 -11.44 -1.19
C GLU A 70 -4.07 -11.28 -0.20
N ARG A 71 -3.90 -10.44 0.82
CA ARG A 71 -4.91 -10.18 1.87
C ARG A 71 -5.95 -9.12 1.49
N ALA A 72 -5.79 -8.46 0.35
CA ALA A 72 -6.74 -7.46 -0.13
C ALA A 72 -8.13 -8.12 -0.30
N LYS A 73 -9.16 -7.45 0.23
CA LYS A 73 -10.53 -7.99 0.25
C LYS A 73 -11.16 -7.92 -1.15
N PRO A 74 -12.15 -8.77 -1.45
CA PRO A 74 -13.00 -8.60 -2.63
C PRO A 74 -13.53 -7.17 -2.74
N GLY A 75 -13.44 -6.59 -3.93
CA GLY A 75 -13.79 -5.20 -4.21
C GLY A 75 -12.65 -4.19 -4.02
N GLU A 76 -11.59 -4.51 -3.26
CA GLU A 76 -10.41 -3.64 -3.13
C GLU A 76 -9.52 -3.69 -4.36
N TYR A 77 -8.73 -2.63 -4.56
CA TYR A 77 -7.83 -2.52 -5.70
C TYR A 77 -6.39 -2.81 -5.32
N VAL A 78 -5.69 -3.48 -6.24
CA VAL A 78 -4.25 -3.75 -6.17
C VAL A 78 -3.58 -3.34 -7.47
N ARG A 79 -2.37 -2.79 -7.41
CA ARG A 79 -1.57 -2.46 -8.59
C ARG A 79 -0.57 -3.57 -8.85
N GLY A 80 -0.72 -4.24 -9.98
CA GLY A 80 0.21 -5.26 -10.46
C GLY A 80 1.61 -4.71 -10.73
N VAL A 81 2.58 -5.60 -10.85
CA VAL A 81 3.97 -5.24 -11.24
C VAL A 81 4.04 -4.60 -12.63
N ASN A 82 3.06 -4.88 -13.49
CA ASN A 82 2.87 -4.24 -14.79
C ASN A 82 2.30 -2.81 -14.70
N GLY A 83 2.06 -2.31 -13.48
CA GLY A 83 1.49 -1.00 -13.23
C GLY A 83 -0.02 -0.91 -13.44
N LEU A 84 -0.70 -2.00 -13.81
CA LEU A 84 -2.15 -2.03 -14.03
C LEU A 84 -2.91 -2.23 -12.72
N TRP A 85 -4.09 -1.63 -12.63
CA TRP A 85 -5.00 -1.84 -11.52
C TRP A 85 -5.84 -3.10 -11.75
N VAL A 86 -5.90 -3.94 -10.72
CA VAL A 86 -6.76 -5.12 -10.66
C VAL A 86 -7.66 -4.97 -9.45
N GLN A 87 -8.96 -5.18 -9.65
CA GLN A 87 -9.90 -5.29 -8.55
C GLN A 87 -9.90 -6.74 -8.08
N LYS A 88 -9.81 -6.97 -6.77
CA LYS A 88 -9.91 -8.31 -6.21
C LYS A 88 -11.35 -8.81 -6.31
N HIS A 89 -11.49 -10.06 -6.74
CA HIS A 89 -12.75 -10.81 -6.77
C HIS A 89 -12.92 -11.63 -5.49
#